data_AF-A0A3D1FAH5-F1
#
_entry.id   AF-A0A3D1FAH5-F1
#
_cell.length_a   1.000
_cell.length_b   1.000
_cell.length_c   1.000
_cell.angle_alpha   90.00
_cell.angle_beta   90.00
_cell.angle_gamma   90.00
#
_symmetry.space_group_name_H-M   'P 1'
#
loop_
_entity.id
_entity.type
_entity.pdbx_description
1 polymer ?
#
loop_
_entity_poly.entity_id
_entity_poly.type
_entity_poly.pdbx_seq_one_letter_code
_entity_poly.pdbx_strand_id
1 'polypeptide(L)'
;MDNVLRAIAGVKKYRNKLRTHLPIIRASFVPTALNRHELESFKIRFAGIADYIDIQPLSVFRKANSGLVPSDAQRVTSFRCSQPWSTLVVRGNGDVLPCCSFYGPRIVLGNAFRDSLYNIFNSGSLKQMRSDFKGGRYRHKACSICSKTMYRVVPERQR
;
A
#
# COMPACT_ATOMS: atom_id res chain seq x y z
N MET A 1 -14.37 -8.85 -19.58
CA MET A 1 -14.24 -8.48 -18.16
C MET A 1 -14.92 -9.50 -17.23
N ASP A 2 -16.04 -10.10 -17.63
CA ASP A 2 -16.81 -11.03 -16.77
C ASP A 2 -16.10 -12.33 -16.39
N ASN A 3 -15.11 -12.78 -17.16
CA ASN A 3 -14.35 -13.99 -16.84
C ASN A 3 -13.56 -13.85 -15.53
N VAL A 4 -12.98 -12.67 -15.26
CA VAL A 4 -12.20 -12.43 -14.04
C VAL A 4 -13.11 -12.42 -12.81
N LEU A 5 -14.26 -11.77 -12.91
CA LEU A 5 -15.21 -11.66 -11.80
C LEU A 5 -15.85 -13.01 -11.48
N ARG A 6 -16.14 -13.81 -12.50
CA ARG A 6 -16.57 -15.20 -12.32
C ARG A 6 -15.49 -16.06 -11.65
N ALA A 7 -14.22 -15.90 -12.04
CA ALA A 7 -13.12 -16.63 -11.42
C ALA A 7 -12.99 -16.27 -9.93
N ILE A 8 -13.03 -14.98 -9.57
CA ILE A 8 -12.96 -14.51 -8.17
C ILE A 8 -14.14 -15.04 -7.36
N ALA A 9 -15.36 -14.94 -7.89
CA ALA A 9 -16.56 -15.50 -7.25
C ALA A 9 -16.44 -17.02 -7.04
N GLY A 10 -15.84 -17.72 -8.02
CA GLY A 10 -15.50 -19.14 -7.92
C GLY A 10 -14.59 -19.42 -6.73
N VAL A 11 -13.50 -18.66 -6.56
CA VAL A 11 -12.57 -18.82 -5.42
C VAL A 11 -13.31 -18.68 -4.08
N LYS A 12 -14.16 -17.66 -3.92
CA LYS A 12 -14.97 -17.47 -2.70
C LYS A 12 -15.90 -18.65 -2.44
N LYS A 13 -16.56 -19.15 -3.49
CA LYS A 13 -17.45 -20.33 -3.41
C LYS A 13 -16.70 -21.59 -2.97
N TYR A 14 -15.53 -21.86 -3.57
CA TYR A 14 -14.72 -23.04 -3.23
C TYR A 14 -14.19 -22.97 -1.80
N ARG A 15 -13.65 -21.82 -1.37
CA ARG A 15 -13.25 -21.59 0.02
C ARG A 15 -14.39 -21.91 0.99
N ASN A 16 -15.58 -21.36 0.75
CA ASN A 16 -16.73 -21.55 1.63
C ASN A 16 -17.18 -23.03 1.64
N LYS A 17 -17.16 -23.71 0.49
CA LYS A 17 -17.45 -25.15 0.38
C LYS A 17 -16.47 -25.99 1.20
N LEU A 18 -15.19 -25.63 1.18
CA LEU A 18 -14.12 -26.29 1.94
C LEU A 18 -14.08 -25.88 3.42
N ARG A 19 -14.94 -24.93 3.84
CA ARG A 19 -14.97 -24.38 5.21
C ARG A 19 -13.61 -23.84 5.68
N THR A 20 -12.82 -23.29 4.76
CA THR A 20 -11.53 -22.68 5.09
C THR A 20 -11.68 -21.17 5.30
N HIS A 21 -10.81 -20.59 6.13
CA HIS A 21 -10.72 -19.13 6.28
C HIS A 21 -9.89 -18.44 5.19
N LEU A 22 -9.18 -19.22 4.36
CA LEU A 22 -8.29 -18.74 3.30
C LEU A 22 -8.66 -19.31 1.92
N PRO A 23 -8.43 -18.55 0.83
CA PRO A 23 -7.81 -17.23 0.81
C PRO A 23 -8.76 -16.10 1.21
N ILE A 24 -8.21 -14.99 1.68
CA ILE A 24 -8.95 -13.74 1.85
C ILE A 24 -8.86 -12.95 0.54
N ILE A 25 -10.00 -12.49 0.05
CA ILE A 25 -10.13 -11.76 -1.21
C ILE A 25 -10.27 -10.27 -0.90
N ARG A 26 -9.26 -9.49 -1.28
CA ARG A 26 -9.29 -8.02 -1.22
C ARG A 26 -9.51 -7.44 -2.62
N ALA A 27 -10.48 -6.55 -2.74
CA ALA A 27 -10.61 -5.67 -3.90
C ALA A 27 -10.02 -4.30 -3.58
N SER A 28 -8.98 -3.89 -4.30
CA SER A 28 -8.31 -2.60 -4.08
C SER A 28 -8.58 -1.64 -5.24
N PHE A 29 -8.83 -0.37 -4.92
CA PHE A 29 -9.06 0.68 -5.89
C PHE A 29 -8.26 1.92 -5.53
N VAL A 30 -7.57 2.50 -6.51
CA VAL A 30 -6.87 3.78 -6.36
C VAL A 30 -7.63 4.80 -7.19
N PRO A 31 -8.37 5.73 -6.57
CA PRO A 31 -9.04 6.79 -7.31
C PRO A 31 -8.03 7.71 -8.01
N THR A 32 -8.26 7.93 -9.29
CA THR A 32 -7.51 8.86 -10.15
C THR A 32 -8.48 9.74 -10.92
N ALA A 33 -7.98 10.82 -11.52
CA ALA A 33 -8.78 11.70 -12.38
C ALA A 33 -9.51 10.93 -13.51
N LEU A 34 -8.96 9.79 -13.95
CA LEU A 34 -9.50 8.98 -15.04
C LEU A 34 -10.65 8.06 -14.62
N ASN A 35 -10.65 7.56 -13.38
CA ASN A 35 -11.58 6.52 -12.92
C ASN A 35 -12.37 6.90 -11.67
N ARG A 36 -12.21 8.13 -11.15
CA ARG A 36 -12.90 8.62 -9.95
C ARG A 36 -14.41 8.39 -9.99
N HIS A 37 -15.01 8.56 -11.17
CA HIS A 37 -16.45 8.38 -11.40
C HIS A 37 -16.92 6.91 -11.27
N GLU A 38 -16.00 5.94 -11.36
CA GLU A 38 -16.32 4.52 -11.25
C GLU A 38 -16.29 4.00 -9.81
N LEU A 39 -15.87 4.82 -8.83
CA LEU A 39 -15.63 4.37 -7.45
C LEU A 39 -16.84 3.68 -6.82
N GLU A 40 -18.04 4.23 -6.96
CA GLU A 40 -19.24 3.63 -6.38
C GLU A 40 -19.64 2.34 -7.10
N SER A 41 -19.53 2.32 -8.42
CA SER A 41 -19.75 1.10 -9.21
C SER A 41 -18.76 -0.01 -8.85
N PHE A 42 -17.49 0.33 -8.60
CA PHE A 42 -16.49 -0.60 -8.09
C PHE A 42 -16.90 -1.19 -6.74
N LYS A 43 -17.30 -0.35 -5.77
CA LYS A 43 -17.74 -0.82 -4.45
C LYS A 43 -18.90 -1.81 -4.57
N ILE A 44 -19.94 -1.45 -5.32
CA ILE A 44 -21.12 -2.31 -5.54
C ILE A 44 -20.70 -3.62 -6.20
N ARG A 45 -19.86 -3.55 -7.24
CA ARG A 45 -19.46 -4.73 -8.00
C ARG A 45 -18.71 -5.75 -7.15
N PHE A 46 -17.85 -5.29 -6.24
CA PHE A 46 -16.99 -6.16 -5.44
C PHE A 46 -17.54 -6.51 -4.06
N ALA A 47 -18.56 -5.82 -3.55
CA ALA A 47 -19.16 -6.10 -2.24
C ALA A 47 -19.65 -7.56 -2.08
N GLY A 48 -20.16 -8.17 -3.16
CA GLY A 48 -20.63 -9.56 -3.13
C GLY A 48 -19.51 -10.62 -3.18
N ILE A 49 -18.35 -10.28 -3.76
CA ILE A 49 -17.33 -11.28 -4.14
C ILE A 49 -15.98 -11.10 -3.43
N ALA A 50 -15.71 -9.94 -2.85
CA ALA A 50 -14.57 -9.72 -1.96
C ALA A 50 -14.97 -9.95 -0.50
N ASP A 51 -14.00 -10.10 0.39
CA ASP A 51 -14.21 -10.08 1.85
C ASP A 51 -14.04 -8.68 2.40
N TYR A 52 -13.18 -7.86 1.76
CA TYR A 52 -13.07 -6.44 2.07
C TYR A 52 -12.64 -5.63 0.85
N ILE A 53 -13.06 -4.37 0.86
CA ILE A 53 -12.78 -3.37 -0.16
C ILE A 53 -11.83 -2.33 0.42
N ASP A 54 -10.76 -2.03 -0.30
CA ASP A 54 -9.69 -1.14 0.13
C ASP A 54 -9.54 0.02 -0.88
N ILE A 55 -10.00 1.21 -0.50
CA ILE A 55 -9.85 2.42 -1.30
C ILE A 55 -8.54 3.10 -0.90
N GLN A 56 -7.53 2.92 -1.72
CA GLN A 56 -6.17 3.36 -1.43
C GLN A 56 -5.93 4.78 -1.93
N PRO A 57 -5.15 5.59 -1.20
CA PRO A 57 -4.73 6.89 -1.68
C PRO A 57 -3.81 6.77 -2.90
N LEU A 58 -3.89 7.73 -3.81
CA LEU A 58 -2.94 7.88 -4.90
C LEU A 58 -1.62 8.44 -4.35
N SER A 59 -0.52 7.74 -4.62
CA SER A 59 0.84 8.26 -4.36
C SER A 59 1.36 9.00 -5.59
N VAL A 60 1.73 10.28 -5.41
CA VAL A 60 2.33 11.10 -6.47
C VAL A 60 3.85 10.98 -6.44
N PHE A 61 4.45 10.46 -7.50
CA PHE A 61 5.89 10.33 -7.63
C PHE A 61 6.51 11.50 -8.40
N ARG A 62 7.23 12.39 -7.71
CA ARG A 62 7.98 13.52 -8.31
C ARG A 62 7.21 14.32 -9.39
N LYS A 63 5.88 14.49 -9.22
CA LYS A 63 4.95 15.11 -10.19
C LYS A 63 4.74 14.34 -11.51
N ALA A 64 5.40 13.20 -11.74
CA ALA A 64 5.26 12.43 -12.98
C ALA A 64 3.81 12.01 -13.25
N ASN A 65 3.04 11.75 -12.19
CA ASN A 65 1.63 11.36 -12.24
C ASN A 65 0.70 12.38 -11.55
N SER A 66 1.11 13.65 -11.40
CA SER A 66 0.25 14.64 -10.72
C SER A 66 -1.04 14.93 -11.48
N GLY A 67 -1.05 14.76 -12.81
CA GLY A 67 -2.28 14.88 -13.63
C GLY A 67 -3.33 13.80 -13.35
N LEU A 68 -2.98 12.74 -12.62
CA LEU A 68 -3.92 11.70 -12.20
C LEU A 68 -4.58 12.00 -10.85
N VAL A 69 -4.22 13.10 -10.17
CA VAL A 69 -4.87 13.48 -8.90
C VAL A 69 -6.30 13.94 -9.22
N PRO A 70 -7.36 13.32 -8.66
CA PRO A 70 -8.72 13.79 -8.81
C PRO A 70 -8.89 15.23 -8.30
N SER A 71 -9.77 16.01 -8.92
CA SER A 71 -10.04 17.40 -8.51
C SER A 71 -10.64 17.51 -7.11
N ASP A 72 -11.37 16.48 -6.66
CA ASP A 72 -11.98 16.39 -5.32
C ASP A 72 -11.06 15.73 -4.27
N ALA A 73 -9.83 15.36 -4.64
CA ALA A 73 -8.90 14.71 -3.73
C ALA A 73 -8.19 15.69 -2.80
N GLN A 74 -7.96 15.25 -1.56
CA GLN A 74 -7.23 16.00 -0.54
C GLN A 74 -5.90 15.32 -0.24
N ARG A 75 -4.85 16.12 -0.01
CA ARG A 75 -3.55 15.60 0.44
C ARG A 75 -3.69 15.01 1.84
N VAL A 76 -3.14 13.81 2.05
CA VAL A 76 -3.09 13.17 3.37
C VAL A 76 -2.07 13.89 4.24
N THR A 77 -2.54 14.50 5.35
CA THR A 77 -1.68 15.22 6.31
C THR A 77 -1.29 14.36 7.51
N SER A 78 -2.11 13.39 7.89
CA SER A 78 -1.91 12.48 9.03
C SER A 78 -1.26 11.15 8.62
N PHE A 79 -0.30 11.18 7.70
CA PHE A 79 0.34 9.98 7.17
C PHE A 79 1.03 9.14 8.26
N ARG A 80 0.77 7.83 8.26
CA ARG A 80 1.43 6.81 9.10
C ARG A 80 1.93 5.68 8.22
N CYS A 81 3.15 5.21 8.47
CA CYS A 81 3.76 4.11 7.74
C CYS A 81 4.08 2.95 8.68
N SER A 82 3.58 1.75 8.38
CA SER A 82 3.83 0.51 9.14
C SER A 82 4.93 -0.37 8.55
N GLN A 83 5.44 -0.02 7.36
CA GLN A 83 6.38 -0.85 6.59
C GLN A 83 7.60 -1.33 7.39
N PRO A 84 8.26 -0.48 8.22
CA PRO A 84 9.44 -0.92 8.99
C PRO A 84 9.19 -2.07 9.99
N TRP A 85 7.94 -2.34 10.37
CA TRP A 85 7.59 -3.40 11.32
C TRP A 85 7.26 -4.74 10.66
N SER A 86 6.96 -4.76 9.37
CA SER A 86 6.42 -5.97 8.72
C SER A 86 7.08 -6.33 7.40
N THR A 87 7.94 -5.45 6.87
CA THR A 87 8.43 -5.58 5.48
C THR A 87 9.94 -5.45 5.42
N LEU A 88 10.56 -6.39 4.70
CA LEU A 88 11.88 -6.23 4.08
C LEU A 88 11.74 -6.50 2.59
N VAL A 89 12.36 -5.66 1.77
CA VAL A 89 12.42 -5.85 0.32
C VAL A 89 13.84 -6.22 -0.05
N VAL A 90 14.01 -7.43 -0.58
CA VAL A 90 15.30 -7.92 -1.07
C VAL A 90 15.37 -7.67 -2.57
N ARG A 91 16.38 -6.93 -3.03
CA ARG A 91 16.63 -6.66 -4.44
C ARG A 91 17.54 -7.74 -5.05
N GLY A 92 17.56 -7.84 -6.37
CA GLY A 92 18.38 -8.83 -7.10
C GLY A 92 19.89 -8.69 -6.87
N ASN A 93 20.37 -7.50 -6.49
CA ASN A 93 21.77 -7.27 -6.10
C ASN A 93 22.04 -7.56 -4.60
N GLY A 94 21.08 -8.14 -3.89
CA GLY A 94 21.15 -8.44 -2.47
C GLY A 94 20.75 -7.29 -1.55
N ASP A 95 20.60 -6.05 -2.03
CA ASP A 95 20.23 -4.92 -1.15
C ASP A 95 18.90 -5.18 -0.45
N VAL A 96 18.87 -4.93 0.86
CA VAL A 96 17.67 -5.07 1.69
C VAL A 96 17.15 -3.68 2.08
N LEU A 97 15.88 -3.41 1.79
CA LEU A 97 15.23 -2.11 1.98
C LEU A 97 14.06 -2.23 2.98
N PRO A 98 13.66 -1.14 3.68
CA PRO A 98 12.57 -1.16 4.64
C PRO A 98 11.16 -1.06 4.02
N CYS A 99 11.05 -0.86 2.70
CA CYS A 99 9.79 -0.59 2.00
C CYS A 99 9.94 -0.79 0.48
N CYS A 100 8.85 -1.15 -0.20
CA CYS A 100 8.78 -1.34 -1.65
C CYS A 100 8.50 -0.07 -2.47
N SER A 101 8.30 1.08 -1.82
CA SER A 101 8.04 2.34 -2.54
C SER A 101 9.22 2.74 -3.43
N PHE A 102 8.96 3.58 -4.43
CA PHE A 102 10.01 4.17 -5.29
C PHE A 102 11.07 4.99 -4.53
N TYR A 103 10.79 5.34 -3.27
CA TYR A 103 11.73 6.01 -2.37
C TYR A 103 12.63 5.02 -1.58
N GLY A 104 12.21 3.77 -1.49
CA GLY A 104 12.88 2.68 -0.78
C GLY A 104 14.33 2.43 -1.21
N PRO A 105 14.68 2.46 -2.51
CA PRO A 105 16.06 2.24 -2.97
C PRO A 105 17.11 3.19 -2.38
N ARG A 106 16.70 4.34 -1.83
CA ARG A 106 17.58 5.29 -1.15
C ARG A 106 17.84 4.93 0.32
N ILE A 107 17.27 3.83 0.80
CA ILE A 107 17.28 3.42 2.21
C ILE A 107 17.77 1.96 2.27
N VAL A 108 19.06 1.77 2.07
CA VAL A 108 19.67 0.43 2.16
C VAL A 108 19.92 0.12 3.64
N LEU A 109 19.30 -0.95 4.15
CA LEU A 109 19.48 -1.43 5.52
C LEU A 109 20.68 -2.37 5.66
N GLY A 110 21.02 -3.07 4.58
CA GLY A 110 22.04 -4.11 4.53
C GLY A 110 21.99 -4.86 3.20
N ASN A 111 22.70 -5.98 3.12
CA ASN A 111 22.73 -6.82 1.93
C ASN A 111 22.59 -8.31 2.32
N ALA A 112 21.63 -9.00 1.70
CA ALA A 112 21.26 -10.39 2.00
C ALA A 112 22.34 -11.41 1.61
N PHE A 113 23.33 -11.03 0.79
CA PHE A 113 24.50 -11.87 0.50
C PHE A 113 25.59 -11.76 1.58
N ARG A 114 25.44 -10.83 2.53
CA ARG A 114 26.44 -10.53 3.57
C ARG A 114 25.93 -10.74 4.99
N ASP A 115 24.63 -10.63 5.22
CA ASP A 115 24.01 -10.80 6.53
C ASP A 115 22.61 -11.42 6.42
N SER A 116 22.14 -12.05 7.51
CA SER A 116 20.82 -12.66 7.55
C SER A 116 19.71 -11.60 7.57
N LEU A 117 18.56 -11.90 6.96
CA LEU A 117 17.38 -11.03 7.02
C LEU A 117 16.93 -10.79 8.46
N TYR A 118 17.12 -11.77 9.35
CA TYR A 118 16.82 -11.63 10.78
C TYR A 118 17.67 -10.55 11.44
N ASN A 119 18.99 -10.54 11.20
CA ASN A 119 19.89 -9.54 11.74
C ASN A 119 19.60 -8.15 11.16
N ILE A 120 19.40 -8.07 9.83
CA ILE A 120 19.05 -6.81 9.16
C ILE A 120 17.72 -6.25 9.71
N PHE A 121 16.72 -7.10 9.93
CA PHE A 121 15.42 -6.72 10.51
C PHE A 121 15.54 -6.23 11.97
N ASN A 122 16.52 -6.75 12.71
CA ASN A 122 16.78 -6.41 14.11
C ASN A 122 17.93 -5.41 14.31
N SER A 123 18.44 -4.85 13.21
CA SER A 123 19.52 -3.86 13.21
C SER A 123 19.14 -2.60 13.98
N GLY A 124 20.15 -1.90 14.51
CA GLY A 124 19.96 -0.62 15.19
C GLY A 124 19.29 0.43 14.30
N SER A 125 19.63 0.45 13.00
CA SER A 125 19.06 1.40 12.03
C SER A 125 17.55 1.19 11.84
N LEU A 126 17.08 -0.06 11.69
CA LEU A 126 15.65 -0.34 11.53
C LEU A 126 14.88 -0.17 12.85
N LYS A 127 15.48 -0.53 13.99
CA LYS A 127 14.92 -0.26 15.33
C LYS A 127 14.73 1.24 15.57
N GLN A 128 15.72 2.06 15.22
CA GLN A 128 15.63 3.51 15.31
C GLN A 128 14.53 4.07 14.39
N MET A 129 14.43 3.57 13.15
CA MET A 129 13.37 3.95 12.22
C MET A 129 11.97 3.66 12.77
N ARG A 130 11.76 2.49 13.39
CA ARG A 130 10.51 2.14 14.07
C ARG A 130 10.18 3.12 15.20
N SER A 131 11.15 3.45 16.05
CA SER A 131 10.98 4.43 17.13
C SER A 131 10.56 5.81 16.60
N ASP A 132 11.22 6.28 15.55
CA ASP A 132 10.87 7.56 14.91
C ASP A 132 9.45 7.54 14.31
N PHE A 133 9.08 6.46 13.61
CA PHE A 133 7.79 6.36 12.93
C PHE A 133 6.63 6.24 13.93
N LYS A 134 6.85 5.61 15.10
CA LYS A 134 5.85 5.60 16.19
C LYS A 134 5.49 7.02 16.62
N GLY A 135 6.49 7.89 16.71
CA GLY A 135 6.32 9.33 16.97
C GLY A 135 5.87 10.17 15.76
N GLY A 136 5.63 9.57 14.59
CA GLY A 136 5.27 10.30 13.37
C GLY A 136 6.43 11.07 12.73
N ARG A 137 7.67 10.75 13.12
CA ARG A 137 8.88 11.42 12.64
C ARG A 137 9.49 10.61 11.49
N TYR A 138 9.70 11.27 10.35
CA TYR A 138 10.28 10.65 9.15
C TYR A 138 11.64 11.28 8.86
N ARG A 139 12.68 10.89 9.63
CA ARG A 139 14.01 11.53 9.56
C ARG A 139 14.71 11.33 8.21
N HIS A 140 14.61 10.13 7.64
CA HIS A 140 15.24 9.85 6.35
C HIS A 140 14.58 10.68 5.25
N LYS A 141 15.37 11.41 4.44
CA LYS A 141 14.87 12.31 3.39
C LYS A 141 13.86 11.62 2.46
N ALA A 142 14.14 10.38 2.09
CA ALA A 142 13.26 9.60 1.23
C ALA A 142 11.88 9.34 1.89
N CYS A 143 11.84 9.04 3.19
CA CYS A 143 10.59 8.86 3.95
C CYS A 143 9.84 10.18 4.14
N SER A 144 10.56 11.27 4.43
CA SER A 144 9.97 12.61 4.60
C SER A 144 9.30 13.13 3.32
N ILE A 145 9.88 12.80 2.16
CA ILE A 145 9.25 13.09 0.87
C ILE A 145 8.05 12.18 0.68
N CYS A 146 8.23 10.86 0.81
CA CYS A 146 7.17 9.87 0.62
C CYS A 146 5.91 10.17 1.44
N SER A 147 6.06 10.59 2.71
CA SER A 147 4.93 10.88 3.61
C SER A 147 4.03 12.04 3.16
N LYS A 148 4.49 12.84 2.19
CA LYS A 148 3.79 14.03 1.67
C LYS A 148 3.23 13.81 0.26
N THR A 149 3.29 12.58 -0.26
CA THR A 149 2.91 12.26 -1.66
C THR A 149 1.51 11.71 -1.83
N MET A 150 0.80 11.41 -0.74
CA MET A 150 -0.46 10.68 -0.78
C MET A 150 -1.66 11.62 -0.89
N TYR A 151 -2.59 11.32 -1.79
CA TYR A 151 -3.86 12.02 -1.99
C TYR A 151 -5.00 11.03 -1.87
N ARG A 152 -6.04 11.40 -1.12
CA ARG A 152 -7.23 10.56 -0.94
C ARG A 152 -8.47 11.33 -1.37
N VAL A 153 -9.40 10.61 -1.98
CA VAL A 153 -10.77 11.08 -2.14
C VAL A 153 -11.47 10.94 -0.78
N VAL A 154 -12.15 11.99 -0.34
CA VAL A 154 -13.03 11.90 0.83
C VAL A 154 -14.42 11.50 0.32
N PRO A 155 -15.06 10.47 0.89
CA PRO A 155 -16.45 10.17 0.54
C PRO A 155 -17.29 11.43 0.76
N GLU A 156 -18.22 11.72 -0.16
CA GLU A 156 -19.24 12.72 0.11
C GLU A 156 -19.89 12.38 1.45
N ARG A 157 -19.94 13.35 2.36
CA ARG A 157 -20.75 13.19 3.58
C ARG A 157 -22.17 12.93 3.07
N GLN A 158 -22.71 11.75 3.34
CA GLN A 158 -24.15 11.55 3.29
C GLN A 158 -24.75 12.61 4.22
N ARG A 159 -25.39 13.61 3.61
CA ARG A 159 -26.21 14.59 4.32
C ARG A 159 -27.51 13.93 4.73
#